data_AF-A0A2A4JBX0-F1
#
_entry.id   AF-A0A2A4JBX0-F1
#
_cell.length_a   1.000
_cell.length_b   1.000
_cell.length_c   1.000
_cell.angle_alpha   90.00
_cell.angle_beta   90.00
_cell.angle_gamma   90.00
#
_symmetry.space_group_name_H-M   'P 1'
#
loop_
_entity.id
_entity.type
_entity.pdbx_description
1 polymer ?
#
loop_
_entity_poly.entity_id
_entity_poly.type
_entity_poly.pdbx_seq_one_letter_code
_entity_poly.pdbx_strand_id
1 'polypeptide(L)'
;MPPPCPIIQTPSKLVVPSLLDKGTSKFSPLLVRLSVDLSPPLEGFKQMPYDFFCPSVQSDLKKKVCPTCGIYFTSHKSVQMHCCDVHGKTVPDHCETRVRPQRLAARRANELLCIVRRYETSSEDADWIDEDEVDASGLTIPEPSSSALQVPVMKESEWLANPWTEEH
;
A
#
# COMPACT_ATOMS: atom_id res chain seq x y z
N MET A 1 -6.04 -12.14 -2.56
CA MET A 1 -5.54 -12.23 -1.17
C MET A 1 -6.40 -11.36 -0.27
N PRO A 2 -6.68 -11.77 0.98
CA PRO A 2 -7.39 -10.90 1.93
C PRO A 2 -6.51 -9.69 2.32
N PRO A 3 -7.12 -8.51 2.56
CA PRO A 3 -6.41 -7.32 3.04
C PRO A 3 -5.74 -7.60 4.40
N PRO A 4 -4.54 -7.08 4.68
CA PRO A 4 -3.98 -7.05 6.01
C PRO A 4 -4.92 -6.23 6.89
N CYS A 5 -5.49 -6.86 7.90
CA CYS A 5 -6.36 -6.21 8.85
C CYS A 5 -5.93 -6.57 10.27
N PRO A 6 -6.02 -5.61 11.20
CA PRO A 6 -5.79 -5.90 12.59
C PRO A 6 -6.95 -6.73 13.14
N ILE A 7 -6.68 -7.58 14.12
CA ILE A 7 -7.66 -8.44 14.76
C ILE A 7 -7.67 -8.18 16.27
N ILE A 8 -8.87 -8.15 16.84
CA ILE A 8 -9.10 -8.17 18.27
C ILE A 8 -9.78 -9.49 18.63
N GLN A 9 -9.30 -10.13 19.70
CA GLN A 9 -9.96 -11.28 20.28
C GLN A 9 -11.01 -10.83 21.29
N THR A 10 -12.27 -11.17 21.03
CA THR A 10 -13.36 -11.07 22.01
C THR A 10 -13.58 -12.44 22.66
N PRO A 11 -14.31 -12.53 23.79
CA PRO A 11 -14.61 -13.82 24.43
C PRO A 11 -15.30 -14.85 23.52
N SER A 12 -15.97 -14.41 22.46
CA SER A 12 -16.76 -15.28 21.57
C SER A 12 -16.24 -15.38 20.13
N LYS A 13 -15.44 -14.41 19.65
CA LYS A 13 -14.97 -14.37 18.26
C LYS A 13 -13.76 -13.48 18.04
N LEU A 14 -13.08 -13.69 16.92
CA LEU A 14 -12.14 -12.72 16.36
C LEU A 14 -12.90 -11.68 15.54
N VAL A 15 -12.56 -10.40 15.72
CA VAL A 15 -13.17 -9.29 15.01
C VAL A 15 -12.13 -8.36 14.43
N VAL A 16 -12.44 -7.75 13.29
CA VAL A 16 -11.66 -6.64 12.74
C VAL A 16 -12.24 -5.33 13.30
N PRO A 17 -11.45 -4.53 14.02
CA PRO A 17 -11.92 -3.26 14.55
C PRO A 17 -12.17 -2.22 13.46
N SER A 18 -12.95 -1.20 13.82
CA SER A 18 -13.04 0.02 13.02
C SER A 18 -11.74 0.83 13.13
N LEU A 19 -11.46 1.74 12.18
CA LEU A 19 -10.28 2.61 12.20
C LEU A 19 -10.14 3.46 13.49
N LEU A 20 -11.22 3.56 14.27
CA LEU A 20 -11.30 4.38 15.49
C LEU A 20 -10.82 3.65 16.75
N ASP A 21 -10.71 2.31 16.73
CA ASP A 21 -10.36 1.53 17.91
C ASP A 21 -8.84 1.47 18.12
N LYS A 22 -8.29 2.59 18.61
CA LYS A 22 -6.87 2.73 18.92
C LYS A 22 -6.54 2.11 20.27
N GLY A 23 -6.15 0.84 20.27
CA GLY A 23 -5.37 0.28 21.37
C GLY A 23 -5.80 -1.11 21.80
N THR A 24 -5.35 -2.13 21.05
CA THR A 24 -5.16 -3.56 21.45
C THR A 24 -5.06 -4.48 20.23
N SER A 25 -5.40 -4.00 19.03
CA SER A 25 -5.49 -4.81 17.84
C SER A 25 -4.13 -5.13 17.22
N LYS A 26 -3.92 -6.38 16.78
CA LYS A 26 -2.67 -6.83 16.16
C LYS A 26 -2.91 -7.33 14.73
N PHE A 27 -1.97 -7.07 13.82
CA PHE A 27 -1.99 -7.70 12.51
C PHE A 27 -1.62 -9.18 12.64
N SER A 28 -2.45 -10.05 12.09
CA SER A 28 -2.19 -11.49 12.11
C SER A 28 -1.46 -11.96 10.85
N PRO A 29 -0.65 -13.03 10.95
CA PRO A 29 -0.01 -13.64 9.79
C PRO A 29 -1.03 -14.05 8.72
N LEU A 30 -0.59 -14.08 7.46
CA LEU A 30 -1.45 -14.42 6.32
C LEU A 30 -2.16 -15.76 6.49
N LEU A 31 -1.46 -16.79 6.96
CA LEU A 31 -2.03 -18.12 7.17
C LEU A 31 -3.21 -18.10 8.16
N VAL A 32 -3.09 -17.30 9.22
CA VAL A 32 -4.20 -17.12 10.18
C VAL A 32 -5.37 -16.46 9.47
N ARG A 33 -5.16 -15.36 8.74
CA ARG A 33 -6.23 -14.65 8.00
C ARG A 33 -6.93 -15.51 6.94
N LEU A 34 -6.23 -16.47 6.35
CA LEU A 34 -6.82 -17.43 5.40
C LEU A 34 -7.62 -18.54 6.11
N SER A 35 -7.32 -18.81 7.38
CA SER A 35 -7.94 -19.89 8.17
C SER A 35 -9.14 -19.43 9.01
N VAL A 36 -9.29 -18.12 9.23
CA VAL A 36 -10.45 -17.54 9.92
C VAL A 36 -11.31 -16.73 8.97
N ASP A 37 -12.62 -16.89 9.12
CA ASP A 37 -13.61 -16.13 8.39
C ASP A 37 -13.74 -14.71 9.00
N LEU A 38 -12.98 -13.77 8.43
CA LEU A 38 -12.95 -12.37 8.85
C LEU A 38 -13.80 -11.53 7.89
N SER A 39 -14.75 -10.79 8.44
CA SER A 39 -15.58 -9.82 7.70
C SER A 39 -15.22 -8.40 8.13
N PRO A 40 -14.21 -7.75 7.49
CA PRO A 40 -13.81 -6.40 7.84
C PRO A 40 -14.90 -5.38 7.49
N PRO A 41 -15.10 -4.32 8.29
CA PRO A 41 -16.10 -3.29 8.02
C PRO A 41 -15.75 -2.54 6.73
N LEU A 42 -16.68 -2.41 5.80
CA LEU A 42 -16.38 -1.87 4.48
C LEU A 42 -16.20 -0.35 4.41
N GLU A 43 -16.62 0.39 5.46
CA GLU A 43 -16.34 1.83 5.63
C GLU A 43 -16.63 2.71 4.38
N GLY A 44 -17.73 2.38 3.68
CA GLY A 44 -18.19 3.09 2.48
C GLY A 44 -17.62 2.57 1.15
N PHE A 45 -16.75 1.56 1.17
CA PHE A 45 -16.27 0.88 -0.04
C PHE A 45 -17.18 -0.30 -0.42
N LYS A 46 -17.23 -0.65 -1.71
CA LYS A 46 -17.93 -1.88 -2.15
C LYS A 46 -17.15 -3.15 -1.81
N GLN A 47 -15.83 -3.03 -1.77
CA GLN A 47 -14.89 -4.07 -1.36
C GLN A 47 -13.77 -3.38 -0.58
N MET A 48 -13.27 -4.05 0.46
CA MET A 48 -12.18 -3.52 1.27
C MET A 48 -10.90 -3.34 0.45
N PRO A 49 -10.36 -2.11 0.32
CA PRO A 49 -9.05 -1.88 -0.29
C PRO A 49 -7.94 -2.63 0.45
N TYR A 50 -6.93 -3.12 -0.27
CA TYR A 50 -5.86 -3.91 0.35
C TYR A 50 -5.12 -3.12 1.44
N ASP A 51 -4.80 -1.86 1.17
CA ASP A 51 -4.03 -1.00 2.08
C ASP A 51 -4.91 -0.21 3.07
N PHE A 52 -6.17 -0.61 3.28
CA PHE A 52 -7.11 0.16 4.09
C PHE A 52 -6.66 0.40 5.54
N PHE A 53 -5.83 -0.47 6.12
CA PHE A 53 -5.29 -0.27 7.47
C PHE A 53 -3.88 0.33 7.47
N CYS A 54 -3.33 0.68 6.30
CA CYS A 54 -2.04 1.34 6.20
C CYS A 54 -2.25 2.86 6.43
N PRO A 55 -1.65 3.45 7.48
CA PRO A 55 -1.83 4.87 7.79
C PRO A 55 -1.27 5.79 6.71
N SER A 56 -0.19 5.39 6.05
CA SER A 56 0.51 6.27 5.10
C SER A 56 -0.33 6.55 3.86
N VAL A 57 -1.08 5.58 3.34
CA VAL A 57 -1.83 5.74 2.09
C VAL A 57 -3.29 6.18 2.26
N GLN A 58 -3.74 6.46 3.49
CA GLN A 58 -5.16 6.78 3.78
C GLN A 58 -5.71 7.92 2.92
N SER A 59 -4.93 9.00 2.74
CA SER A 59 -5.36 10.17 1.96
C SER A 59 -5.56 9.86 0.47
N ASP A 60 -4.87 8.84 -0.05
CA ASP A 60 -4.88 8.49 -1.47
C ASP A 60 -5.72 7.25 -1.77
N LEU A 61 -6.20 6.54 -0.74
CA LEU A 61 -6.94 5.29 -0.90
C LEU A 61 -8.19 5.45 -1.77
N LYS A 62 -8.91 6.56 -1.62
CA LYS A 62 -10.09 6.87 -2.46
C LYS A 62 -9.74 7.07 -3.93
N LYS A 63 -8.54 7.59 -4.23
CA LYS A 63 -8.04 7.77 -5.61
C LYS A 63 -7.66 6.43 -6.24
N LYS A 64 -7.33 5.43 -5.43
CA LYS A 64 -6.97 4.07 -5.84
C LYS A 64 -8.20 3.14 -6.01
N VAL A 65 -9.42 3.66 -5.90
CA VAL A 65 -10.66 2.89 -6.09
C VAL A 65 -11.49 3.50 -7.22
N CYS A 66 -11.96 2.67 -8.14
CA CYS A 66 -12.85 3.13 -9.20
C CYS A 66 -14.18 3.64 -8.60
N PRO A 67 -14.61 4.88 -8.86
CA PRO A 67 -15.83 5.43 -8.29
C PRO A 67 -17.11 4.80 -8.86
N THR A 68 -17.03 4.13 -10.02
CA THR A 68 -18.18 3.50 -10.68
C THR A 68 -18.38 2.07 -10.19
N CYS A 69 -17.36 1.21 -10.33
CA CYS A 69 -17.46 -0.21 -10.00
C CYS A 69 -16.95 -0.57 -8.60
N GLY A 70 -16.15 0.29 -7.95
CA GLY A 70 -15.61 0.06 -6.60
C GLY A 70 -14.38 -0.86 -6.55
N ILE A 71 -13.81 -1.24 -7.70
CA ILE A 71 -12.59 -2.06 -7.76
C ILE A 71 -11.40 -1.22 -7.29
N TYR A 72 -10.59 -1.80 -6.40
CA TYR A 72 -9.33 -1.24 -5.91
C TYR A 72 -8.17 -1.58 -6.87
N PHE A 73 -7.27 -0.63 -7.06
CA PHE A 73 -6.08 -0.73 -7.89
C PHE A 73 -4.84 -0.26 -7.12
N THR A 74 -3.66 -0.71 -7.55
CA THR A 74 -2.39 -0.36 -6.89
C THR A 74 -1.92 1.06 -7.22
N SER A 75 -2.38 1.66 -8.32
CA SER A 75 -2.03 3.03 -8.75
C SER A 75 -3.25 3.81 -9.25
N HIS A 76 -3.18 5.14 -9.14
CA HIS A 76 -4.22 6.05 -9.65
C HIS A 76 -4.37 5.96 -11.17
N LYS A 77 -3.28 5.85 -11.92
CA LYS A 77 -3.29 5.64 -13.37
C LYS A 77 -4.03 4.37 -13.78
N SER A 78 -3.86 3.28 -13.03
CA SER A 78 -4.62 2.03 -13.25
C SER A 78 -6.12 2.25 -13.10
N VAL A 79 -6.55 3.08 -12.13
CA VAL A 79 -7.96 3.47 -11.97
C VAL A 79 -8.43 4.30 -13.17
N GLN A 80 -7.62 5.25 -13.65
CA GLN A 80 -7.96 6.08 -14.80
C GLN A 80 -8.10 5.24 -16.06
N MET A 81 -7.10 4.42 -16.38
CA MET A 81 -7.11 3.50 -17.51
C MET A 81 -8.33 2.57 -17.48
N HIS A 82 -8.60 1.96 -16.32
CA HIS A 82 -9.80 1.16 -16.13
C HIS A 82 -11.09 1.95 -16.38
N CYS A 83 -11.18 3.18 -15.86
CA CYS A 83 -12.34 4.03 -16.09
C CYS A 83 -12.55 4.37 -17.57
N CYS A 84 -11.47 4.49 -18.34
CA CYS A 84 -11.55 4.74 -19.78
C CYS A 84 -11.96 3.49 -20.54
N ASP A 85 -11.28 2.38 -20.30
CA ASP A 85 -11.45 1.15 -21.06
C ASP A 85 -12.79 0.45 -20.73
N VAL A 86 -13.20 0.49 -19.46
CA VAL A 86 -14.39 -0.25 -18.98
C VAL A 86 -15.62 0.64 -18.84
N HIS A 87 -15.43 1.93 -18.56
CA HIS A 87 -16.55 2.86 -18.34
C HIS A 87 -16.65 3.98 -19.38
N GLY A 88 -15.78 4.00 -20.40
CA GLY A 88 -15.81 4.99 -21.47
C GLY A 88 -15.62 6.43 -21.00
N LYS A 89 -15.00 6.63 -19.83
CA LYS A 89 -14.72 7.98 -19.32
C LYS A 89 -13.56 8.58 -20.09
N THR A 90 -13.59 9.89 -20.31
CA THR A 90 -12.43 10.63 -20.81
C THR A 90 -11.41 10.79 -19.67
N VAL A 91 -10.14 10.41 -19.92
CA VAL A 91 -9.04 10.78 -19.01
C VAL A 91 -8.95 12.31 -19.04
N PRO A 92 -8.86 13.00 -17.90
CA PRO A 92 -8.35 14.37 -17.88
C PRO A 92 -6.97 14.39 -18.53
N ASP A 93 -6.74 15.29 -19.49
CA ASP A 93 -5.46 15.41 -20.19
C ASP A 93 -4.37 15.83 -19.19
N HIS A 94 -3.57 14.85 -18.79
CA HIS A 94 -2.42 14.93 -17.89
C HIS A 94 -2.67 15.50 -16.49
N CYS A 95 -1.92 15.00 -15.51
CA CYS A 95 -1.90 15.61 -14.18
C CYS A 95 -1.12 16.92 -14.28
N GLU A 96 -1.79 18.08 -14.16
CA GLU A 96 -1.11 19.40 -14.26
C GLU A 96 -0.02 19.59 -13.19
N THR A 97 -0.07 18.86 -12.08
CA THR A 97 0.94 18.91 -11.02
C THR A 97 1.71 17.60 -10.91
N ARG A 98 2.89 17.56 -11.52
CA ARG A 98 3.88 16.50 -11.30
C ARG A 98 4.29 16.44 -9.83
N VAL A 99 4.42 15.24 -9.29
CA VAL A 99 4.89 14.99 -7.94
C VAL A 99 6.39 15.28 -7.88
N ARG A 100 6.81 16.14 -6.95
CA ARG A 100 8.23 16.39 -6.66
C ARG A 100 8.68 15.49 -5.49
N PRO A 101 9.42 14.40 -5.74
CA PRO A 101 9.92 13.55 -4.67
C PRO A 101 11.12 14.18 -3.97
N GLN A 102 11.41 13.72 -2.75
CA GLN A 102 12.65 14.05 -2.05
C GLN A 102 13.86 13.33 -2.66
N ARG A 103 13.66 12.06 -3.05
CA ARG A 103 14.67 11.21 -3.67
C ARG A 103 14.02 10.08 -4.48
N LEU A 104 14.77 9.57 -5.45
CA LEU A 104 14.39 8.38 -6.22
C LEU A 104 15.15 7.19 -5.66
N ALA A 105 14.44 6.12 -5.31
CA ALA A 105 15.05 4.92 -4.74
C ALA A 105 15.32 3.84 -5.79
N ALA A 106 14.46 3.73 -6.80
CA ALA A 106 14.55 2.72 -7.85
C ALA A 106 13.74 3.13 -9.10
N ARG A 107 13.96 2.42 -10.20
CA ARG A 107 13.14 2.50 -11.43
C ARG A 107 12.73 1.09 -11.85
N ARG A 108 11.49 0.94 -12.32
CA ARG A 108 11.01 -0.28 -12.98
C ARG A 108 10.11 0.12 -14.15
N ALA A 109 10.33 -0.44 -15.33
CA ALA A 109 9.57 -0.07 -16.54
C ALA A 109 9.41 1.47 -16.67
N ASN A 110 8.16 1.95 -16.69
CA ASN A 110 7.82 3.38 -16.78
C ASN A 110 7.47 4.00 -15.40
N GLU A 111 7.85 3.36 -14.30
CA GLU A 111 7.57 3.83 -12.93
C GLU A 111 8.88 4.09 -12.15
N LEU A 112 8.84 5.11 -11.30
CA LEU A 112 9.88 5.49 -10.36
C LEU A 112 9.42 5.22 -8.93
N LEU A 113 10.28 4.61 -8.12
CA LEU A 113 10.05 4.50 -6.69
C LEU A 113 10.47 5.82 -6.04
N CYS A 114 9.47 6.61 -5.70
CA CYS A 114 9.62 7.96 -5.16
C CYS A 114 9.52 7.93 -3.64
N ILE A 115 10.47 8.55 -2.97
CA ILE A 115 10.33 8.88 -1.54
C ILE A 115 9.72 10.27 -1.46
N VAL A 116 8.49 10.33 -0.96
CA VAL A 116 7.69 11.56 -0.87
C VAL A 116 7.50 11.89 0.61
N ARG A 117 7.66 13.18 0.95
CA ARG A 117 7.36 13.66 2.30
C ARG A 117 5.88 13.97 2.40
N ARG A 118 5.19 13.33 3.34
CA ARG A 118 3.83 13.72 3.70
C ARG A 118 3.89 14.83 4.75
N TYR A 119 3.30 15.98 4.45
CA TYR A 119 3.34 17.14 5.34
C TYR A 119 2.48 16.94 6.58
N GLU A 120 1.38 16.18 6.47
CA GLU A 120 0.43 15.96 7.57
C GLU A 120 1.03 15.09 8.69
N THR A 121 1.83 14.10 8.34
CA THR A 121 2.41 13.12 9.27
C THR A 121 3.91 13.35 9.50
N SER A 122 4.53 14.28 8.77
CA SER A 122 5.98 14.49 8.74
C SER A 122 6.80 13.23 8.44
N SER A 123 6.18 12.20 7.86
CA SER A 123 6.80 10.93 7.51
C SER A 123 7.26 10.90 6.06
N GLU A 124 8.30 10.12 5.78
CA GLU A 124 8.69 9.73 4.43
C GLU A 124 7.90 8.48 4.05
N ASP A 125 7.32 8.48 2.85
CA ASP A 125 6.58 7.34 2.29
C ASP A 125 7.18 6.99 0.94
N ALA A 126 7.12 5.71 0.57
CA ALA A 126 7.65 5.20 -0.69
C ALA A 126 6.50 4.74 -1.59
N ASP A 127 6.32 5.37 -2.76
CA ASP A 127 5.31 4.95 -3.73
C ASP A 127 5.90 4.81 -5.12
N TRP A 128 5.34 3.88 -5.90
CA TRP A 128 5.65 3.73 -7.32
C TRP A 128 4.76 4.70 -8.08
N ILE A 129 5.37 5.67 -8.75
CA ILE A 129 4.69 6.72 -9.51
C ILE A 129 5.19 6.63 -10.95
N ASP A 130 4.29 6.72 -11.91
CA ASP A 130 4.68 6.76 -13.32
C ASP A 130 5.64 7.93 -13.59
N GLU A 131 6.64 7.68 -14.44
CA GLU A 131 7.70 8.64 -14.74
C GLU A 131 7.17 9.95 -15.33
N ASP A 132 6.05 9.92 -16.06
CA ASP A 132 5.41 11.11 -16.63
C ASP A 132 4.71 11.99 -15.57
N GLU A 133 4.41 11.43 -14.41
CA GLU A 133 3.81 12.12 -13.26
C GLU A 133 4.85 12.64 -12.26
N VAL A 134 6.15 12.41 -12.49
CA VAL A 134 7.22 12.75 -11.54
C VAL A 134 8.10 13.89 -12.06
N ASP A 135 8.33 14.91 -11.24
CA ASP A 135 9.39 15.90 -11.47
C ASP A 135 10.72 15.39 -10.90
N ALA A 136 11.46 14.65 -11.73
CA ALA A 136 12.77 14.11 -11.40
C ALA A 136 13.94 15.12 -11.58
N SER A 137 13.66 16.39 -11.87
CA SER A 137 14.71 17.36 -12.26
C SER A 137 15.77 17.52 -11.17
N GLY A 138 17.02 17.14 -11.44
CA GLY A 138 18.13 17.22 -10.48
C GLY A 138 18.19 16.08 -9.47
N LEU A 139 17.42 15.01 -9.65
CA LEU A 139 17.48 13.79 -8.85
C LEU A 139 18.10 12.64 -9.65
N THR A 140 18.88 11.80 -8.99
CA THR A 140 19.44 10.57 -9.55
C THR A 140 19.05 9.38 -8.70
N ILE A 141 18.94 8.20 -9.34
CA ILE A 141 18.73 6.94 -8.63
C ILE A 141 20.11 6.47 -8.14
N PRO A 142 20.27 6.12 -6.85
CA PRO A 142 21.52 5.58 -6.34
C PRO A 142 21.93 4.33 -7.13
N GLU A 143 23.19 4.27 -7.56
CA GLU A 143 23.71 3.01 -8.09
C GLU A 143 23.76 1.96 -6.97
N PRO A 144 23.32 0.72 -7.22
CA PRO A 144 23.42 -0.34 -6.24
C PRO A 144 24.89 -0.59 -5.93
N SER A 145 25.32 -0.31 -4.70
CA SER A 145 26.64 -0.71 -4.25
C SER A 145 26.70 -2.24 -4.21
N SER A 146 27.83 -2.82 -4.64
CA SER A 146 28.06 -4.28 -4.60
C SER A 146 27.83 -4.89 -3.20
N SER A 147 27.95 -4.10 -2.13
CA SER A 147 27.67 -4.51 -0.75
C SER A 147 26.19 -4.54 -0.35
N ALA A 148 25.29 -3.87 -1.08
CA ALA A 148 23.86 -3.81 -0.77
C ALA A 148 23.07 -5.07 -1.18
N LEU A 149 23.68 -5.98 -1.94
CA LEU A 149 23.04 -7.21 -2.42
C LEU A 149 23.13 -8.40 -1.45
N GLN A 150 23.58 -8.20 -0.22
CA GLN A 150 23.52 -9.25 0.80
C GLN A 150 22.08 -9.36 1.34
N VAL A 151 21.21 -10.00 0.56
CA VAL A 151 19.91 -10.46 1.07
C VAL A 151 20.22 -11.54 2.12
N PRO A 152 19.80 -11.37 3.38
CA PRO A 152 20.00 -12.40 4.39
C PRO A 152 19.22 -13.66 3.98
N VAL A 153 19.94 -14.70 3.60
CA VAL A 153 19.35 -16.01 3.32
C VAL A 153 19.19 -16.72 4.66
N MET A 154 17.95 -16.71 5.17
CA MET A 154 17.58 -17.45 6.38
C MET A 154 17.17 -18.89 6.01
N LYS A 155 17.59 -19.86 6.81
CA LYS A 155 17.16 -21.26 6.60
C LYS A 155 15.71 -21.44 7.07
N GLU A 156 14.99 -22.36 6.45
CA GLU A 156 13.61 -22.70 6.84
C GLU A 156 13.49 -23.04 8.33
N SER A 157 14.47 -23.78 8.88
CA SER A 157 14.52 -24.12 10.31
C SER A 157 14.71 -22.90 11.22
N GLU A 158 15.43 -21.88 10.77
CA GLU A 158 15.64 -20.64 11.53
C GLU A 158 14.38 -19.79 11.53
N TRP A 159 13.65 -19.75 10.40
CA TRP A 159 12.36 -19.08 10.30
C TRP A 159 11.28 -19.72 11.20
N LEU A 160 11.22 -21.05 11.22
CA LEU A 160 10.26 -21.79 12.03
C LEU A 160 10.55 -21.76 13.53
N ALA A 161 11.79 -21.45 13.93
CA ALA A 161 12.19 -21.35 15.34
C ALA A 161 11.63 -20.11 16.04
N ASN A 162 11.32 -19.04 15.30
CA ASN A 162 10.62 -17.87 15.82
C ASN A 162 9.51 -17.42 14.87
N PRO A 163 8.31 -18.01 14.98
CA PRO A 163 7.16 -17.67 14.12
C PRO A 163 6.55 -16.30 14.46
N TRP A 164 7.04 -15.62 15.51
CA TRP A 164 6.55 -14.33 15.97
C TRP A 164 7.47 -13.22 15.48
N THR A 165 6.91 -12.30 14.69
CA THR A 165 7.51 -10.98 14.47
C THR A 165 7.22 -10.12 15.70
N GLU A 166 7.98 -10.29 16.77
CA GLU A 166 7.98 -9.27 17.83
C GLU A 166 8.63 -8.00 17.27
N GLU A 167 7.95 -6.87 17.40
CA GLU A 167 8.47 -5.55 17.03
C GLU A 167 9.64 -5.21 17.98
N HIS A 168 10.85 -5.10 17.42
CA HIS A 168 11.97 -4.46 18.08
C HIS A 168 11.91 -2.94 17.88
#